data_AF-A0A3N5U9B3-F1
#
_entry.id   AF-A0A3N5U9B3-F1
#
_cell.length_a   1.000
_cell.length_b   1.000
_cell.length_c   1.000
_cell.angle_alpha   90.00
_cell.angle_beta   90.00
_cell.angle_gamma   90.00
#
_symmetry.space_group_name_H-M   'P 1'
#
loop_
_entity.id
_entity.type
_entity.pdbx_description
1 polymer ?
#
loop_
_entity_poly.entity_id
_entity_poly.type
_entity_poly.pdbx_seq_one_letter_code
_entity_poly.pdbx_strand_id
1 'polypeptide(L)' 'KERLVAVLKEKGEIDTPQFKDMTGASRKYTIPLLEYFDITQLTMRIGDKRVLRRK' A
#
# COMPACT_ATOMS: atom_id res chain seq x y z
N LYS A 1 1.71 -9.21 0.95
CA LYS A 1 0.25 -8.97 1.14
C LYS A 1 -0.11 -8.81 2.62
N GLU A 2 0.16 -9.81 3.46
CA GLU A 2 -0.25 -9.79 4.89
C GLU A 2 0.30 -8.61 5.69
N ARG A 3 1.59 -8.29 5.54
CA ARG A 3 2.20 -7.12 6.20
C ARG A 3 1.52 -5.80 5.85
N LEU A 4 1.18 -5.61 4.58
CA LEU A 4 0.47 -4.40 4.10
C LEU A 4 -0.92 -4.30 4.75
N VAL A 5 -1.66 -5.41 4.80
CA VAL A 5 -2.98 -5.43 5.44
C VAL A 5 -2.88 -5.17 6.95
N ALA A 6 -1.87 -5.71 7.62
CA ALA A 6 -1.63 -5.45 9.04
C ALA A 6 -1.38 -3.96 9.29
N VAL A 7 -0.46 -3.35 8.54
CA VAL A 7 -0.17 -1.90 8.65
C VAL A 7 -1.40 -1.06 8.37
N LEU A 8 -2.18 -1.38 7.33
CA LEU A 8 -3.39 -0.63 7.00
C LEU A 8 -4.52 -0.84 8.03
N LYS A 9 -4.56 -1.98 8.72
CA LYS A 9 -5.51 -2.19 9.83
C LYS A 9 -5.11 -1.41 11.08
N GLU A 10 -3.82 -1.29 11.35
CA GLU A 10 -3.29 -0.61 12.53
C GLU A 10 -3.28 0.91 12.36
N LYS A 11 -2.76 1.41 11.23
CA LYS A 11 -2.60 2.84 10.94
C LYS A 11 -3.73 3.45 10.11
N GLY A 12 -4.55 2.63 9.45
CA GLY A 12 -5.62 3.08 8.55
C GLY A 12 -5.16 3.43 7.12
N GLU A 13 -3.95 3.98 7.00
CA GLU A 13 -3.38 4.45 5.74
C GLU A 13 -1.88 4.16 5.65
N ILE A 14 -1.34 4.19 4.42
CA ILE A 14 0.09 4.07 4.15
C ILE A 14 0.48 5.00 3.00
N ASP A 15 1.61 5.67 3.14
CA ASP A 15 2.21 6.45 2.05
C ASP A 15 3.24 5.62 1.25
N THR A 16 3.68 6.17 0.12
CA THR A 16 4.63 5.48 -0.77
C THR A 16 6.02 5.27 -0.11
N PRO A 17 6.60 6.26 0.61
CA PRO A 17 7.84 6.07 1.37
C PRO A 17 7.75 4.97 2.45
N GLN A 18 6.72 4.97 3.28
CA GLN A 18 6.49 3.96 4.31
C GLN A 18 6.33 2.56 3.70
N PHE A 19 5.62 2.46 2.58
CA PHE A 19 5.50 1.19 1.87
C PHE A 19 6.85 0.71 1.32
N LYS A 20 7.68 1.62 0.80
CA LYS A 20 9.04 1.31 0.37
C LYS A 20 9.88 0.80 1.54
N ASP A 21 9.86 1.47 2.67
CA ASP A 21 10.66 1.10 3.84
C ASP A 21 10.19 -0.24 4.44
N MET A 22 8.88 -0.49 4.45
CA MET A 22 8.29 -1.76 4.89
C MET A 22 8.68 -2.93 3.97
N THR A 23 8.75 -2.70 2.66
CA THR A 23 9.03 -3.76 1.67
C THR A 23 10.52 -3.93 1.39
N GLY A 24 11.34 -2.92 1.69
CA GLY A 24 12.74 -2.85 1.26
C GLY A 24 12.90 -2.76 -0.26
N ALA A 25 11.81 -2.55 -1.01
CA ALA A 25 11.83 -2.55 -2.46
C ALA A 25 12.47 -1.26 -3.01
N SER A 26 13.14 -1.37 -4.16
CA SER A 26 13.61 -0.18 -4.87
C SER A 26 12.43 0.63 -5.42
N ARG A 27 12.63 1.94 -5.64
CA ARG A 27 11.59 2.85 -6.19
C ARG A 27 10.98 2.33 -7.49
N LYS A 28 11.77 1.62 -8.31
CA LYS A 28 11.31 0.99 -9.56
C LYS A 28 10.15 0.00 -9.32
N TYR A 29 10.13 -0.67 -8.18
CA TYR A 29 9.15 -1.71 -7.86
C TYR A 29 8.09 -1.25 -6.85
N THR A 30 8.35 -0.20 -6.05
CA THR A 30 7.39 0.30 -5.06
C THR A 30 6.06 0.71 -5.68
N ILE A 31 6.09 1.54 -6.74
CA ILE A 31 4.87 2.06 -7.37
C ILE A 31 4.10 0.92 -8.09
N PRO A 32 4.73 0.08 -8.93
CA PRO A 32 4.02 -1.03 -9.57
C PRO A 32 3.39 -2.02 -8.58
N LEU A 33 4.05 -2.30 -7.45
CA LEU A 33 3.48 -3.17 -6.41
C LEU A 33 2.23 -2.55 -5.77
N LEU A 34 2.26 -1.24 -5.51
CA LEU A 34 1.09 -0.54 -4.98
C LEU A 34 -0.06 -0.50 -5.99
N GLU A 35 0.23 -0.24 -7.27
CA GLU A 35 -0.77 -0.29 -8.35
C GLU A 35 -1.38 -1.69 -8.50
N TYR A 36 -0.56 -2.75 -8.36
CA TYR A 36 -1.06 -4.12 -8.33
C TYR A 36 -2.07 -4.33 -7.19
N PHE A 37 -1.84 -3.76 -6.01
CA PHE A 37 -2.81 -3.84 -4.90
C PHE A 37 -4.08 -3.00 -5.14
N ASP A 38 -3.98 -1.90 -5.89
CA ASP A 38 -5.13 -1.11 -6.31
C ASP A 38 -5.98 -1.87 -7.36
N ILE A 39 -5.33 -2.48 -8.37
CA ILE A 39 -5.97 -3.30 -9.41
C ILE A 39 -6.66 -4.52 -8.81
N THR A 40 -6.01 -5.19 -7.86
CA THR A 40 -6.59 -6.34 -7.13
C THR A 40 -7.61 -5.93 -6.08
N GLN A 41 -7.97 -4.64 -6.03
CA GLN A 41 -9.03 -4.10 -5.17
C GLN A 41 -8.75 -4.29 -3.67
N LEU A 42 -7.47 -4.43 -3.30
CA LEU A 42 -7.03 -4.54 -1.90
C LEU A 42 -6.87 -3.15 -1.27
N THR A 43 -6.25 -2.23 -2.00
CA THR A 43 -6.03 -0.85 -1.58
C THR A 43 -6.82 0.12 -2.44
N MET A 44 -7.04 1.32 -1.92
CA MET A 44 -7.58 2.44 -2.67
C MET A 44 -6.69 3.65 -2.43
N ARG A 45 -6.34 4.35 -3.50
CA ARG A 45 -5.58 5.60 -3.43
C ARG A 45 -6.50 6.77 -3.10
N ILE A 46 -6.16 7.51 -2.04
CA ILE A 46 -6.82 8.76 -1.64
C ILE A 46 -5.70 9.81 -1.53
N GLY A 47 -5.59 10.68 -2.54
CA GLY A 47 -4.48 11.63 -2.65
C GLY A 47 -3.13 10.91 -2.81
N ASP A 48 -2.22 11.17 -1.88
CA ASP A 48 -0.86 10.58 -1.87
C ASP A 48 -0.72 9.33 -1.01
N LYS A 49 -1.82 8.91 -0.37
CA LYS A 49 -1.86 7.76 0.52
C LYS A 49 -2.76 6.67 -0.03
N ARG A 50 -2.58 5.46 0.50
CA ARG A 50 -3.42 4.31 0.22
C ARG A 50 -4.06 3.81 1.49
N VAL A 51 -5.34 3.48 1.39
CA VAL A 51 -6.14 2.92 2.49
C VAL A 51 -6.59 1.51 2.15
N LEU A 52 -6.93 0.72 3.17
CA LEU A 52 -7.53 -0.59 2.95
C LEU A 52 -8.92 -0.41 2.34
N ARG A 53 -9.18 -1.07 1.22
CA ARG A 53 -10.51 -1.05 0.61
C ARG A 53 -11.45 -1.90 1.46
N ARG A 54 -12.40 -1.27 2.14
CA ARG A 54 -13.52 -1.98 2.79
C ARG A 54 -14.55 -2.36 1.71
N LYS A 55 -15.10 -3.57 1.83
CA LYS A 55 -16.28 -3.98 1.05
C LYS A 55 -17.49 -3.16 1.47
#